data_AF-A0A3D2ELX7-F1
#
_entry.id   AF-A0A3D2ELX7-F1
#
_cell.length_a   1.000
_cell.length_b   1.000
_cell.length_c   1.000
_cell.angle_alpha   90.00
_cell.angle_beta   90.00
_cell.angle_gamma   90.00
#
_symmetry.space_group_name_H-M   'P 1'
#
loop_
_entity.id
_entity.type
_entity.pdbx_description
1 polymer ?
#
loop_
_entity_poly.entity_id
_entity_poly.type
_entity_poly.pdbx_seq_one_letter_code
_entity_poly.pdbx_strand_id
1 'polypeptide(L)' 'ADASIKEPAWTFLREIGWREFSYYLLFHFPTLLNRNWRPAFDGFPWREDPDGLRAWS' A
#
# COMPACT_ATOMS: atom_id res chain seq x y z
N ALA A 1 13.36 -31.74 8.30
CA ALA A 1 12.32 -30.71 8.10
C ALA A 1 11.97 -30.69 6.62
N ASP A 2 10.70 -30.92 6.29
CA ASP A 2 10.21 -31.01 4.91
C ASP A 2 10.55 -29.73 4.14
N ALA A 3 11.28 -29.90 3.04
CA ALA A 3 11.70 -28.78 2.18
C ALA A 3 10.49 -28.13 1.47
N SER A 4 9.37 -28.83 1.37
CA SER A 4 8.11 -28.38 0.76
C SER A 4 7.55 -27.11 1.40
N ILE A 5 7.71 -26.92 2.71
CA ILE A 5 7.10 -25.80 3.46
C ILE A 5 7.99 -24.53 3.43
N LYS A 6 9.26 -24.63 3.02
CA LYS A 6 10.22 -23.54 3.17
C LYS A 6 9.88 -22.31 2.31
N GLU A 7 9.53 -22.51 1.04
CA GLU A 7 9.23 -21.40 0.12
C GLU A 7 7.93 -20.65 0.47
N PRO A 8 6.80 -21.35 0.77
CA PRO A 8 5.60 -20.68 1.26
C PRO A 8 5.81 -19.94 2.59
N ALA A 9 6.59 -20.52 3.51
CA ALA A 9 6.89 -19.89 4.79
C ALA A 9 7.71 -18.60 4.63
N TRP A 10 8.72 -18.60 3.75
CA TRP A 10 9.49 -17.39 3.43
C TRP A 10 8.64 -16.31 2.78
N THR A 11 7.73 -16.70 1.88
CA THR A 11 6.77 -15.77 1.27
C THR A 11 5.91 -15.13 2.36
N PHE A 12 5.34 -15.92 3.27
CA PHE A 12 4.54 -15.40 4.38
C PHE A 12 5.30 -14.38 5.24
N LEU A 13 6.55 -14.70 5.62
CA LEU A 13 7.38 -13.79 6.41
C LEU A 13 7.70 -12.49 5.68
N ARG A 14 7.90 -12.54 4.36
CA ARG A 14 8.09 -11.33 3.54
C ARG A 14 6.83 -10.44 3.55
N GLU A 15 5.64 -11.03 3.51
CA GLU A 15 4.39 -10.26 3.59
C GLU A 15 4.20 -9.61 4.97
N ILE A 16 4.65 -10.27 6.06
CA ILE A 16 4.75 -9.61 7.38
C ILE A 16 5.75 -8.45 7.32
N GLY A 17 6.88 -8.61 6.63
CA GLY A 17 7.83 -7.52 6.38
C GLY A 17 7.18 -6.31 5.69
N TRP A 18 6.30 -6.52 4.71
CA TRP A 18 5.53 -5.44 4.06
C TRP A 18 4.58 -4.72 5.02
N ARG A 19 3.97 -5.44 5.96
CA ARG A 19 3.15 -4.84 7.02
C ARG A 19 3.99 -3.91 7.90
N GLU A 20 5.15 -4.38 8.39
CA GLU A 20 6.03 -3.58 9.24
C GLU A 20 6.62 -2.37 8.50
N PHE A 21 6.98 -2.56 7.22
CA PHE A 21 7.41 -1.46 6.36
C PHE A 21 6.31 -0.40 6.20
N SER A 22 5.04 -0.80 6.09
CA SER A 22 3.93 0.16 5.98
C SER A 22 3.79 1.03 7.24
N TYR A 23 3.97 0.46 8.44
CA TYR A 23 4.02 1.24 9.67
C TYR A 23 5.24 2.16 9.73
N TYR A 24 6.41 1.67 9.31
CA TYR A 24 7.63 2.47 9.20
C TYR A 24 7.41 3.70 8.32
N LEU A 25 6.73 3.55 7.17
CA LEU A 25 6.42 4.66 6.28
C LEU A 25 5.55 5.72 6.95
N LEU A 26 4.47 5.31 7.62
CA LEU A 26 3.58 6.26 8.29
C LEU A 26 4.26 6.99 9.44
N PHE A 27 5.18 6.34 10.16
CA PHE A 27 5.95 6.96 11.23
C PHE A 27 6.95 7.99 10.70
N HIS A 28 7.72 7.65 9.66
CA HIS A 28 8.79 8.52 9.14
C HIS A 28 8.28 9.60 8.17
N PHE A 29 7.14 9.37 7.51
CA PHE A 29 6.53 10.30 6.55
C PHE A 29 5.10 10.68 7.01
N PRO A 30 4.96 11.53 8.04
CA PRO A 30 3.65 11.84 8.65
C PRO A 30 2.67 12.53 7.69
N THR A 31 3.15 13.14 6.60
CA THR A 31 2.31 13.75 5.56
C THR A 31 1.75 12.75 4.56
N LEU A 32 2.22 11.49 4.57
CA LEU A 32 1.84 10.48 3.59
C LEU A 32 0.34 10.16 3.61
N LEU A 33 -0.34 10.42 4.73
CA LEU A 33 -1.78 10.23 4.90
C LEU A 33 -2.63 11.24 4.11
N ASN A 34 -2.10 12.42 3.81
CA ASN A 34 -2.90 13.53 3.29
C ASN A 34 -2.27 14.28 2.11
N ARG A 35 -1.07 13.89 1.69
CA ARG A 35 -0.38 14.45 0.53
C ARG A 35 0.18 13.33 -0.31
N ASN A 36 0.24 13.55 -1.63
CA ASN A 36 0.87 12.60 -2.52
C ASN A 36 2.34 12.42 -2.12
N TRP A 37 2.79 11.18 -2.13
CA TRP A 37 4.20 10.89 -1.84
C TRP A 37 5.12 11.42 -2.94
N ARG A 38 4.64 11.39 -4.19
CA ARG A 38 5.34 11.95 -5.34
C ARG A 38 4.68 13.28 -5.74
N PRO A 39 5.38 14.42 -5.62
CA PRO A 39 4.80 15.75 -5.90
C PRO A 39 4.26 15.93 -7.32
N ALA A 40 4.74 15.15 -8.29
CA ALA A 40 4.24 15.18 -9.66
C ALA A 40 2.74 14.84 -9.79
N PHE A 41 2.14 14.21 -8.77
CA PHE A 41 0.71 13.90 -8.74
C PHE A 41 -0.15 14.96 -8.03
N ASP A 42 0.43 16.04 -7.49
CA ASP A 42 -0.34 17.06 -6.76
C ASP A 42 -1.38 17.78 -7.62
N GLY A 43 -1.15 17.88 -8.93
CA GLY A 43 -2.08 18.46 -9.90
C GLY A 43 -2.93 17.44 -10.66
N PHE A 44 -3.03 16.19 -10.21
CA PHE A 44 -3.80 15.18 -10.93
C PHE A 44 -5.30 15.55 -10.98
N PRO A 45 -5.92 15.65 -12.17
CA PRO A 45 -7.31 16.09 -12.31
C PRO A 45 -8.26 14.93 -11.99
N TRP A 46 -8.47 14.67 -10.70
CA TRP A 46 -9.44 13.67 -10.25
C TRP A 46 -10.84 13.98 -10.79
N ARG A 47 -11.53 12.94 -11.24
CA ARG A 47 -12.88 13.05 -11.81
C ARG A 47 -13.91 12.90 -10.69
N GLU A 48 -14.78 13.90 -10.56
CA GLU A 48 -15.99 13.81 -9.74
C GLU A 48 -17.09 13.06 -10.51
N ASP A 49 -17.28 11.78 -10.21
CA ASP A 49 -18.25 10.90 -10.88
C ASP A 49 -18.94 9.97 -9.85
N PRO A 50 -20.03 10.43 -9.22
CA PRO A 50 -20.75 9.66 -8.22
C PRO A 50 -21.36 8.36 -8.75
N ASP A 51 -21.78 8.33 -10.01
CA ASP A 51 -22.31 7.13 -10.65
C ASP A 51 -21.21 6.09 -10.89
N GLY A 52 -20.07 6.54 -11.41
CA GLY A 52 -18.89 5.70 -11.58
C GLY A 52 -18.35 5.17 -10.25
N LEU A 53 -18.35 5.98 -9.19
CA LEU A 53 -17.93 5.54 -7.86
C LEU A 53 -18.88 4.45 -7.32
N ARG A 54 -20.19 4.65 -7.43
CA ARG A 54 -21.21 3.64 -7.02
C ARG A 54 -21.09 2.32 -7.78
N ALA A 55 -20.68 2.35 -9.04
CA ALA A 55 -20.51 1.12 -9.82
C ALA A 55 -19.25 0.32 -9.43
N TRP A 56 -18.26 0.97 -8.79
CA TRP A 56 -17.01 0.35 -8.37
C TRP A 56 -17.06 -0.24 -6.94
N SER A 57 -17.70 0.48 -6.01
CA SER A 57 -17.80 0.13 -4.59
C SER A 57 -18.85 -0.95 -4.32
#